data_AF-A0A831REZ2-F1
#
_entry.id   AF-A0A831REZ2-F1
#
_cell.length_a   1.000
_cell.length_b   1.000
_cell.length_c   1.000
_cell.angle_alpha   90.00
_cell.angle_beta   90.00
_cell.angle_gamma   90.00
#
_symmetry.space_group_name_H-M   'P 1'
#
loop_
_entity.id
_entity.type
_entity.pdbx_description
1 polymer ?
#
loop_
_entity_poly.entity_id
_entity_poly.type
_entity_poly.pdbx_seq_one_letter_code
_entity_poly.pdbx_strand_id
1 'polypeptide(L)'
;NSPRETEIARRAALAVVGERGLVPMEHPSMGSEDFAFYLGKIPGCYVRFGARRHEDEYIPLHSPMFDIHEEVLKVGAAWFARVAWEAIREYGQRNT
;
A
#
# COMPACT_ATOMS: atom_id res chain seq x y z
N ASN A 1 -9.43 6.57 0.60
CA ASN A 1 -8.13 7.11 0.16
C ASN A 1 -8.29 8.53 -0.32
N SER A 2 -7.66 9.48 0.35
CA SER A 2 -7.65 10.89 -0.08
C SER A 2 -6.58 11.12 -1.17
N PRO A 3 -6.79 12.06 -2.11
CA PRO A 3 -5.90 12.21 -3.27
C PRO A 3 -4.43 12.49 -2.90
N ARG A 4 -4.19 13.38 -1.93
CA ARG A 4 -2.83 13.77 -1.52
C ARG A 4 -2.06 12.61 -0.89
N GLU A 5 -2.68 11.90 0.04
CA GLU A 5 -2.06 10.78 0.75
C GLU A 5 -1.86 9.58 -0.18
N THR A 6 -2.74 9.43 -1.18
CA THR A 6 -2.54 8.47 -2.27
C THR A 6 -1.32 8.80 -3.11
N GLU A 7 -1.07 10.09 -3.40
CA GLU A 7 0.12 10.49 -4.15
C GLU A 7 1.42 10.27 -3.34
N ILE A 8 1.40 10.53 -2.03
CA ILE A 8 2.52 10.18 -1.13
C ILE A 8 2.82 8.67 -1.19
N ALA A 9 1.78 7.85 -1.03
CA ALA A 9 1.86 6.39 -1.12
C ALA A 9 2.39 5.92 -2.48
N ARG A 10 1.94 6.56 -3.57
CA ARG A 10 2.36 6.27 -4.95
C ARG A 10 3.84 6.59 -5.17
N ARG A 11 4.32 7.75 -4.74
CA ARG A 11 5.75 8.12 -4.83
C ARG A 11 6.63 7.12 -4.07
N ALA A 12 6.19 6.72 -2.88
CA ALA A 12 6.90 5.71 -2.11
C ALA A 12 6.93 4.34 -2.80
N ALA A 13 5.82 3.92 -3.41
CA ALA A 13 5.76 2.68 -4.18
C ALA A 13 6.72 2.72 -5.38
N LEU A 14 6.69 3.78 -6.18
CA LEU A 14 7.59 3.94 -7.32
C LEU A 14 9.07 3.92 -6.91
N ALA A 15 9.42 4.52 -5.78
CA ALA A 15 10.80 4.51 -5.29
C ALA A 15 11.27 3.12 -4.84
N VAL A 16 10.38 2.27 -4.34
CA VAL A 16 10.73 0.95 -3.76
C VAL A 16 10.63 -0.17 -4.79
N VAL A 17 9.58 -0.19 -5.62
CA VAL A 17 9.30 -1.29 -6.56
C VAL A 17 9.34 -0.88 -8.03
N GLY A 18 9.56 0.41 -8.33
CA GLY A 18 9.54 0.95 -9.69
C GLY A 18 8.16 0.92 -10.35
N GLU A 19 8.07 1.45 -11.58
CA GLU A 19 6.82 1.52 -12.36
C GLU A 19 6.18 0.13 -12.54
N ARG A 20 6.99 -0.90 -12.82
CA ARG A 20 6.49 -2.27 -13.05
C ARG A 20 5.91 -2.93 -11.80
N GLY A 21 6.35 -2.50 -10.61
CA GLY A 21 5.85 -3.04 -9.34
C GLY A 21 4.61 -2.34 -8.81
N LEU A 22 4.23 -1.20 -9.40
CA LEU A 22 3.02 -0.46 -9.05
C LEU A 22 1.88 -0.85 -9.99
N VAL A 23 0.87 -1.54 -9.44
CA VAL A 23 -0.28 -2.02 -10.22
C VAL A 23 -1.52 -1.18 -9.87
N PRO A 24 -2.19 -0.55 -10.86
CA PRO A 24 -3.47 0.10 -10.64
C PRO A 24 -4.55 -0.91 -10.23
N MET A 25 -5.38 -0.55 -9.25
CA MET A 25 -6.58 -1.32 -8.95
C MET A 25 -7.67 -0.94 -9.96
N GLU A 26 -8.00 -1.86 -10.86
CA GLU A 26 -9.04 -1.65 -11.88
C GLU A 26 -10.44 -1.50 -11.26
N HIS A 27 -10.68 -2.20 -10.16
CA HIS A 27 -11.96 -2.19 -9.45
C HIS A 27 -11.78 -1.98 -7.94
N PRO A 28 -12.73 -1.30 -7.27
CA PRO A 28 -12.77 -1.28 -5.81
C PRO A 28 -13.03 -2.69 -5.27
N SER A 29 -12.59 -2.92 -4.03
CA SER A 29 -12.88 -4.15 -3.31
C SER A 29 -14.22 -4.07 -2.59
N MET A 30 -14.99 -5.16 -2.63
CA MET A 30 -16.23 -5.32 -1.85
C MET A 30 -15.98 -5.87 -0.43
N GLY A 31 -14.75 -6.25 -0.10
CA GLY A 31 -14.38 -6.65 1.26
C GLY A 31 -14.48 -5.50 2.26
N SER A 32 -14.92 -5.81 3.48
CA SER A 32 -14.96 -4.87 4.60
C SER A 32 -13.59 -4.77 5.27
N GLU A 33 -13.18 -3.54 5.61
CA GLU A 33 -11.90 -3.26 6.29
C GLU A 33 -12.13 -2.15 7.33
N ASP A 34 -11.73 -2.38 8.58
CA ASP A 34 -11.98 -1.43 9.67
C ASP A 34 -11.06 -0.20 9.60
N PHE A 35 -10.01 -0.25 8.78
CA PHE A 35 -9.16 0.89 8.49
C PHE A 35 -9.96 2.11 7.97
N ALA A 36 -11.13 1.87 7.36
CA ALA A 36 -12.06 2.91 6.93
C ALA A 36 -12.49 3.83 8.09
N PHE A 37 -12.56 3.36 9.33
CA PHE A 37 -12.90 4.19 10.48
C PHE A 37 -11.83 5.27 10.75
N TYR A 38 -10.54 4.96 10.56
CA TYR A 38 -9.47 5.97 10.63
C TYR A 38 -9.60 6.98 9.48
N LEU A 39 -9.85 6.48 8.26
CA LEU A 39 -10.00 7.33 7.07
C LEU A 39 -11.24 8.24 7.12
N GLY A 40 -12.23 7.92 7.96
CA GLY A 40 -13.37 8.79 8.26
C GLY A 40 -13.04 9.94 9.22
N LYS A 41 -11.86 9.93 9.87
CA LYS A 41 -11.43 10.95 10.84
C LYS A 41 -10.29 11.81 10.31
N ILE A 42 -9.34 11.21 9.60
CA ILE A 42 -8.16 11.90 9.06
C ILE A 42 -7.89 11.46 7.61
N PRO A 43 -7.32 12.34 6.77
CA PRO A 43 -6.84 11.94 5.44
C PRO A 43 -5.83 10.80 5.54
N GLY A 44 -5.89 9.87 4.59
CA GLY A 44 -5.03 8.70 4.58
C GLY A 44 -5.20 7.85 3.33
N CYS A 45 -4.31 6.87 3.18
CA CYS A 45 -4.28 5.94 2.07
C CYS A 45 -4.08 4.50 2.56
N TYR A 46 -4.94 3.60 2.09
CA TYR A 46 -4.82 2.16 2.27
C TYR A 46 -4.41 1.52 0.94
N VAL A 47 -3.43 0.62 0.98
CA VAL A 47 -2.87 -0.05 -0.21
C VAL A 47 -2.84 -1.57 -0.02
N ARG A 48 -2.60 -2.28 -1.11
CA ARG A 48 -2.42 -3.74 -1.11
C ARG A 48 -1.00 -4.09 -1.54
N PHE A 49 -0.42 -5.09 -0.89
CA PHE A 49 0.84 -5.67 -1.32
C PHE A 49 0.58 -6.96 -2.10
N GLY A 50 1.24 -7.10 -3.24
CA GLY A 50 1.31 -8.39 -3.92
C GLY A 50 2.19 -9.34 -3.11
N ALA A 51 1.58 -10.37 -2.52
CA ALA A 51 2.24 -11.32 -1.63
C ALA A 51 2.33 -12.74 -2.23
N ARG A 52 2.24 -12.86 -3.56
CA ARG A 52 2.26 -14.14 -4.29
C ARG A 52 3.31 -14.04 -5.40
N ARG A 53 4.06 -15.11 -5.69
CA ARG A 53 4.89 -15.13 -6.91
C ARG A 53 4.02 -15.29 -8.15
N HIS A 54 4.53 -14.90 -9.31
CA HIS A 54 3.74 -14.98 -10.53
C HIS A 54 3.35 -16.43 -10.86
N GLU A 55 4.28 -17.37 -10.63
CA GLU A 55 4.10 -18.81 -10.90
C GLU A 55 3.17 -19.55 -9.92
N ASP A 56 2.90 -19.00 -8.73
CA ASP A 56 2.11 -19.70 -7.71
C ASP A 56 0.61 -19.64 -8.01
N GLU A 57 -0.14 -20.64 -7.56
CA GLU A 57 -1.60 -20.60 -7.62
C GLU A 57 -2.18 -19.43 -6.79
N TYR A 58 -3.25 -18.82 -7.28
CA TYR A 58 -3.97 -17.82 -6.48
C TYR A 58 -4.85 -18.50 -5.44
N ILE A 59 -4.47 -18.34 -4.16
CA ILE A 59 -5.29 -18.76 -3.02
C ILE A 59 -5.86 -17.51 -2.34
N PRO A 60 -7.19 -17.40 -2.15
CA PRO A 60 -7.79 -16.20 -1.58
C PRO A 60 -7.51 -16.08 -0.08
N LEU A 61 -7.51 -14.83 0.41
CA LEU A 61 -7.61 -14.52 1.83
C LEU A 61 -8.81 -15.25 2.44
N HIS A 62 -8.67 -15.74 3.68
CA HIS A 62 -9.60 -16.61 4.42
C HIS A 62 -9.64 -18.09 4.02
N SER A 63 -8.87 -18.53 3.02
CA SER A 63 -8.65 -19.96 2.80
C SER A 63 -7.77 -20.57 3.91
N PRO A 64 -8.01 -21.81 4.37
CA PRO A 64 -7.09 -22.51 5.28
C PRO A 64 -5.73 -22.82 4.66
N MET A 65 -5.63 -22.75 3.33
CA MET A 65 -4.39 -22.96 2.57
C MET A 65 -3.69 -21.65 2.20
N PHE A 66 -4.21 -20.50 2.64
CA PHE A 66 -3.61 -19.21 2.34
C PHE A 66 -2.22 -19.11 2.94
N ASP A 67 -1.25 -18.73 2.10
CA ASP A 67 0.13 -18.47 2.51
C ASP A 67 0.66 -17.26 1.72
N ILE A 68 1.67 -16.58 2.28
CA ILE A 68 2.31 -15.43 1.67
C ILE A 68 3.73 -15.75 1.24
N HIS A 69 4.17 -15.11 0.18
CA HIS A 69 5.56 -15.08 -0.19
C HIS A 69 6.33 -14.03 0.63
N GLU A 70 7.14 -14.48 1.59
CA GLU A 70 7.77 -13.64 2.61
C GLU A 70 8.70 -12.51 2.09
N GLU A 71 9.17 -12.55 0.84
CA GLU A 71 9.91 -11.41 0.27
C GLU A 71 9.06 -10.12 0.26
N VAL A 72 7.72 -10.23 0.30
CA VAL A 72 6.82 -9.09 0.46
C VAL A 72 7.07 -8.32 1.75
N LEU A 73 7.58 -8.97 2.81
CA LEU A 73 7.86 -8.33 4.10
C LEU A 73 8.96 -7.28 3.95
N LYS A 74 9.99 -7.56 3.14
CA LYS A 74 11.07 -6.59 2.84
C LYS A 74 10.54 -5.40 2.04
N VAL A 75 9.67 -5.66 1.06
CA VAL A 75 9.01 -4.62 0.26
C VAL A 75 8.13 -3.74 1.14
N GLY A 76 7.30 -4.34 1.99
CA GLY A 76 6.42 -3.63 2.92
C GLY A 76 7.19 -2.74 3.88
N ALA A 77 8.24 -3.27 4.52
CA ALA A 77 9.08 -2.51 5.43
C ALA A 77 9.73 -1.29 4.74
N ALA A 78 10.34 -1.50 3.56
CA ALA A 78 10.93 -0.42 2.78
C ALA A 78 9.88 0.63 2.35
N TRP A 79 8.69 0.17 1.95
CA TRP A 79 7.60 1.05 1.53
C TRP A 79 7.07 1.90 2.69
N PHE A 80 6.78 1.32 3.86
CA PHE A 80 6.33 2.09 5.02
C PHE A 80 7.37 3.12 5.48
N ALA A 81 8.66 2.74 5.51
CA ALA A 81 9.73 3.68 5.81
C ALA A 81 9.77 4.84 4.79
N ARG A 82 9.60 4.53 3.50
CA ARG A 82 9.58 5.54 2.45
C ARG A 82 8.33 6.43 2.52
N VAL A 83 7.16 5.88 2.84
CA VAL A 83 5.92 6.66 3.05
C VAL A 83 6.11 7.67 4.17
N ALA A 84 6.67 7.25 5.31
CA ALA A 84 6.95 8.15 6.42
C ALA A 84 7.87 9.30 5.98
N TRP A 85 8.94 9.00 5.23
CA TRP A 85 9.86 10.01 4.69
C TRP A 85 9.17 10.99 3.72
N GLU A 86 8.40 10.48 2.76
CA GLU A 86 7.65 11.30 1.80
C GLU A 86 6.61 12.18 2.50
N ALA A 87 5.91 11.63 3.50
CA ALA A 87 4.93 12.38 4.30
C ALA A 87 5.60 13.51 5.08
N ILE A 88 6.71 13.25 5.79
CA ILE A 88 7.44 14.30 6.54
C ILE A 88 7.84 15.45 5.60
N ARG A 89 8.31 15.16 4.40
CA ARG A 89 8.65 16.19 3.41
C ARG A 89 7.42 16.97 2.95
N GLU A 90 6.36 16.25 2.58
CA GLU A 90 5.12 16.80 2.05
C GLU A 90 4.37 17.68 3.07
N TYR A 91 4.35 17.30 4.35
CA TYR A 91 3.73 18.10 5.41
C TYR A 91 4.69 19.14 6.00
N GLY A 92 5.99 18.84 6.08
CA GLY A 92 7.01 19.74 6.63
C GLY A 92 7.22 21.01 5.81
N GLN A 93 7.05 20.93 4.48
CA GLN A 93 7.11 22.09 3.58
C GLN A 93 5.97 23.11 3.77
N ARG A 94 4.94 22.79 4.57
CA ARG A 94 3.81 23.71 4.82
C ARG A 94 3.96 24.59 6.06
N ASN A 95 5.04 24.41 6.83
CA ASN A 95 5.33 25.19 8.04
C ASN A 95 6.35 26.33 7.82
N THR A 96 6.64 26.67 6.56
CA THR A 96 7.40 27.85 6.12
C THR A 96 6.60 28.61 5.09
#